data_AF-A0A2E7R0S3-F1
#
_entry.id   AF-A0A2E7R0S3-F1
#
_cell.length_a   1.000
_cell.length_b   1.000
_cell.length_c   1.000
_cell.angle_alpha   90.00
_cell.angle_beta   90.00
_cell.angle_gamma   90.00
#
_symmetry.space_group_name_H-M   'P 1'
#
loop_
_entity.id
_entity.type
_entity.pdbx_description
1 polymer ?
#
loop_
_entity_poly.entity_id
_entity_poly.type
_entity_poly.pdbx_seq_one_letter_code
_entity_poly.pdbx_strand_id
1 'polypeptide(L)'
;SLGMVWGDPHRLNYGARDIARFTTLTSWMSQWSLESRAHGPNTLARTSVPVLNLEFTADTNALPSDIALWSAAAGERQEFHRIIGATHFLINQPEKKSEVGELIANWAKRI
;
A
#
# COMPACT_ATOMS: atom_id res chain seq x y z
N SER A 1 21.02 -1.89 8.37
CA SER A 1 20.76 -2.02 6.92
C SER A 1 19.48 -1.26 6.59
N LEU A 2 19.59 -0.03 6.12
CA LEU A 2 18.44 0.71 5.60
C LEU A 2 18.24 0.28 4.14
N GLY A 3 17.07 -0.26 3.77
CA GLY A 3 16.74 -0.41 2.35
C GLY A 3 15.58 -1.32 1.96
N MET A 4 15.23 -2.34 2.74
CA MET A 4 14.08 -3.21 2.42
C MET A 4 13.56 -3.91 3.67
N VAL A 5 12.23 -4.01 3.77
CA VAL A 5 11.56 -4.71 4.88
C VAL A 5 11.99 -6.19 4.99
N TRP A 6 12.42 -6.78 3.89
CA TRP A 6 12.76 -8.20 3.81
C TRP A 6 14.26 -8.49 3.92
N GLY A 7 15.11 -7.47 4.12
CA GLY A 7 16.56 -7.65 4.31
C GLY A 7 17.40 -7.32 3.07
N ASP A 8 18.50 -8.06 2.87
CA ASP A 8 19.48 -7.82 1.79
C ASP A 8 18.87 -8.07 0.40
N PRO A 9 18.77 -7.04 -0.47
CA PRO A 9 18.20 -7.16 -1.81
C PRO A 9 18.86 -8.23 -2.67
N HIS A 10 20.18 -8.41 -2.55
CA HIS A 10 20.89 -9.43 -3.32
C HIS A 10 20.43 -10.83 -2.89
N ARG A 11 20.31 -11.06 -1.59
CA ARG A 11 19.90 -12.35 -1.04
C ARG A 11 18.45 -12.69 -1.37
N LEU A 12 17.58 -11.69 -1.39
CA LEU A 12 16.19 -11.82 -1.80
C LEU A 12 16.07 -12.11 -3.30
N ASN A 13 16.70 -11.33 -4.17
CA ASN A 13 16.51 -11.51 -5.62
C ASN A 13 16.94 -12.91 -6.14
N TYR A 14 17.90 -13.56 -5.47
CA TYR A 14 18.40 -14.89 -5.85
C TYR A 14 17.86 -16.03 -4.96
N GLY A 15 16.95 -15.75 -4.03
CA GLY A 15 16.43 -16.74 -3.08
C GLY A 15 15.52 -17.81 -3.70
N ALA A 16 15.52 -19.00 -3.10
CA ALA A 16 14.70 -20.16 -3.47
C ALA A 16 13.18 -19.85 -3.58
N ARG A 17 12.72 -18.84 -2.83
CA ARG A 17 11.30 -18.52 -2.60
C ARG A 17 10.92 -17.10 -3.05
N ASP A 18 11.81 -16.41 -3.75
CA ASP A 18 11.63 -14.99 -4.04
C ASP A 18 11.09 -14.71 -5.45
N ILE A 19 10.54 -13.50 -5.60
CA ILE A 19 9.63 -13.08 -6.68
C ILE A 19 10.30 -12.69 -8.01
N ALA A 20 11.64 -12.61 -8.08
CA ALA A 20 12.36 -12.04 -9.23
C ALA A 20 12.96 -13.08 -10.21
N ARG A 21 12.60 -14.37 -10.10
CA ARG A 21 13.28 -15.47 -10.81
C ARG A 21 13.17 -15.41 -12.33
N PHE A 22 12.06 -14.90 -12.84
CA PHE A 22 11.80 -14.83 -14.27
C PHE A 22 10.88 -13.64 -14.56
N THR A 23 11.32 -12.74 -15.44
CA THR A 23 10.49 -11.66 -15.97
C THR A 23 10.59 -11.69 -17.50
N THR A 24 9.45 -11.57 -18.17
CA THR A 24 9.41 -11.28 -19.60
C THR A 24 9.23 -9.78 -19.79
N LEU A 25 9.61 -9.27 -20.97
CA LEU A 25 9.35 -7.87 -21.32
C LEU A 25 7.85 -7.55 -21.20
N THR A 26 6.97 -8.46 -21.61
CA THR A 26 5.51 -8.29 -21.50
C THR A 26 5.04 -8.18 -20.05
N SER A 27 5.51 -9.07 -19.16
CA SER A 27 5.16 -8.98 -17.74
C SER A 27 5.68 -7.70 -17.11
N TRP A 28 6.87 -7.24 -17.52
CA TRP A 28 7.42 -5.99 -17.02
C TRP A 28 6.64 -4.77 -17.51
N MET A 29 6.35 -4.71 -18.81
CA MET A 29 5.54 -3.65 -19.42
C MET A 29 4.16 -3.57 -18.78
N SER A 30 3.54 -4.72 -18.48
CA SER A 30 2.22 -4.77 -17.88
C SER A 30 2.18 -4.26 -16.44
N GLN A 31 3.24 -4.43 -15.65
CA GLN A 31 3.18 -4.20 -14.20
C GLN A 31 4.02 -3.01 -13.72
N TRP A 32 5.20 -2.79 -14.29
CA TRP A 32 6.20 -1.85 -13.78
C TRP A 32 6.63 -0.77 -14.79
N SER A 33 6.19 -0.84 -16.05
CA SER A 33 6.47 0.26 -16.98
C SER A 33 5.65 1.50 -16.67
N LEU A 34 6.16 2.66 -17.07
CA LEU A 34 5.45 3.94 -17.01
C LEU A 34 4.18 3.95 -17.89
N GLU A 35 4.14 3.10 -18.91
CA GLU A 35 3.00 2.92 -19.82
C GLU A 35 2.02 1.84 -19.32
N SER A 36 2.21 1.33 -18.11
CA SER A 36 1.35 0.29 -17.55
C SER A 36 -0.08 0.80 -17.36
N ARG A 37 -1.05 -0.07 -17.67
CA ARG A 37 -2.47 0.15 -17.35
C ARG A 37 -2.79 -0.14 -15.87
N ALA A 38 -1.84 -0.66 -15.10
CA ALA A 38 -1.99 -0.98 -13.67
C ALA A 38 -1.82 0.26 -12.79
N HIS A 39 -2.46 1.36 -13.15
CA HIS A 39 -2.38 2.61 -12.40
C HIS A 39 -3.49 2.67 -11.35
N GLY A 40 -3.12 2.42 -10.08
CA GLY A 40 -4.04 2.34 -8.94
C GLY A 40 -4.97 3.57 -8.79
N PRO A 41 -4.43 4.79 -8.64
CA PRO A 41 -5.24 6.01 -8.49
C PRO A 41 -6.24 6.23 -9.64
N ASN A 42 -5.82 6.15 -10.91
CA ASN A 42 -6.71 6.25 -12.07
C ASN A 42 -7.82 5.19 -12.06
N THR A 43 -7.53 4.00 -11.57
CA THR A 43 -8.53 2.93 -11.44
C THR A 43 -9.52 3.24 -10.32
N LEU A 44 -9.04 3.71 -9.16
CA LEU A 44 -9.88 4.12 -8.04
C LEU A 44 -10.80 5.29 -8.40
N ALA A 45 -10.31 6.27 -9.17
CA ALA A 45 -11.07 7.44 -9.61
C ALA A 45 -12.27 7.08 -10.50
N ARG A 46 -12.26 5.90 -11.14
CA ARG A 46 -13.37 5.40 -11.95
C ARG A 46 -14.46 4.68 -11.15
N THR A 47 -14.28 4.52 -9.86
CA THR A 47 -15.27 3.86 -8.97
C THR A 47 -16.16 4.88 -8.29
N SER A 48 -17.36 4.47 -7.88
CA SER A 48 -18.31 5.31 -7.13
C SER A 48 -18.47 4.91 -5.66
N VAL A 49 -17.80 3.84 -5.22
CA VAL A 49 -17.94 3.29 -3.86
C VAL A 49 -17.24 4.16 -2.82
N PRO A 50 -17.70 4.16 -1.54
CA PRO A 50 -16.98 4.76 -0.43
C PRO A 50 -15.57 4.19 -0.26
N VAL A 51 -14.63 4.99 0.25
CA VAL A 51 -13.22 4.61 0.40
C VAL A 51 -12.75 4.91 1.82
N LEU A 52 -12.27 3.90 2.54
CA LEU A 52 -11.47 4.09 3.75
C LEU A 52 -9.98 4.14 3.36
N ASN A 53 -9.32 5.27 3.63
CA ASN A 53 -7.89 5.43 3.36
C ASN A 53 -7.14 5.64 4.67
N LEU A 54 -6.15 4.78 4.94
CA LEU A 54 -5.37 4.77 6.18
C LEU A 54 -3.91 5.06 5.87
N GLU A 55 -3.38 6.17 6.39
CA GLU A 55 -1.96 6.50 6.30
C GLU A 55 -1.22 5.99 7.54
N PHE A 56 -0.17 5.20 7.32
CA PHE A 56 0.72 4.74 8.39
C PHE A 56 1.93 5.65 8.46
N THR A 57 1.99 6.50 9.49
CA THR A 57 2.96 7.61 9.52
C THR A 57 4.42 7.21 9.77
N ALA A 58 4.69 5.97 10.18
CA ALA A 58 6.04 5.40 10.28
C ALA A 58 6.30 4.36 9.18
N ASP A 59 5.50 4.38 8.11
CA ASP A 59 5.72 3.57 6.91
C ASP A 59 6.85 4.17 6.06
N THR A 60 7.81 3.34 5.69
CA THR A 60 8.95 3.71 4.83
C THR A 60 8.77 3.27 3.38
N ASN A 61 7.68 2.59 3.05
CA ASN A 61 7.39 2.02 1.74
C ASN A 61 6.26 2.76 1.02
N ALA A 62 5.28 3.28 1.75
CA ALA A 62 4.21 4.12 1.21
C ALA A 62 4.48 5.58 1.60
N LEU A 63 4.97 6.38 0.65
CA LEU A 63 5.39 7.75 0.93
C LEU A 63 4.19 8.69 1.03
N PRO A 64 4.30 9.84 1.74
CA PRO A 64 3.23 10.83 1.79
C PRO A 64 2.73 11.30 0.42
N SER A 65 3.62 11.32 -0.59
CA SER A 65 3.25 11.62 -1.98
C SER A 65 2.32 10.57 -2.58
N ASP A 66 2.54 9.29 -2.29
CA ASP A 66 1.67 8.21 -2.76
C ASP A 66 0.30 8.31 -2.10
N ILE A 67 0.27 8.56 -0.79
CA ILE A 67 -0.97 8.77 -0.04
C ILE A 67 -1.78 9.96 -0.58
N ALA A 68 -1.10 11.04 -0.97
CA ALA A 68 -1.73 12.20 -1.60
C ALA A 68 -2.37 11.86 -2.96
N LEU A 69 -1.70 11.05 -3.80
CA LEU A 69 -2.25 10.58 -5.07
C LEU A 69 -3.51 9.73 -4.87
N TRP A 70 -3.48 8.80 -3.91
CA TRP A 70 -4.65 7.97 -3.58
C TRP A 70 -5.80 8.79 -3.00
N SER A 71 -5.49 9.77 -2.14
CA SER A 71 -6.51 10.66 -1.56
C SER A 71 -7.17 11.53 -2.62
N ALA A 72 -6.39 12.11 -3.54
CA ALA A 72 -6.92 12.87 -4.66
C ALA A 72 -7.83 12.02 -5.57
N ALA A 73 -7.48 10.76 -5.82
CA ALA A 73 -8.31 9.83 -6.59
C ALA A 73 -9.60 9.42 -5.87
N ALA A 74 -9.57 9.33 -4.53
CA ALA A 74 -10.74 9.02 -3.72
C ALA A 74 -11.73 10.21 -3.68
N GLY A 75 -11.22 11.43 -3.55
CA GLY A 75 -12.03 12.65 -3.47
C GLY A 75 -12.96 12.65 -2.26
N GLU A 76 -14.18 13.17 -2.42
CA GLU A 76 -15.17 13.26 -1.34
C GLU A 76 -15.69 11.91 -0.82
N ARG A 77 -15.40 10.81 -1.52
CA ARG A 77 -15.77 9.45 -1.09
C ARG A 77 -14.88 8.93 0.04
N GLN A 78 -13.83 9.68 0.37
CA GLN A 78 -12.80 9.27 1.31
C GLN A 78 -13.20 9.55 2.76
N GLU A 79 -13.08 8.52 3.58
CA GLU A 79 -12.83 8.67 5.01
C GLU A 79 -11.32 8.45 5.24
N PHE A 80 -10.63 9.47 5.75
CA PHE A 80 -9.17 9.44 5.90
C PHE A 80 -8.74 9.41 7.36
N HIS A 81 -7.83 8.51 7.71
CA HIS A 81 -7.24 8.42 9.05
C HIS A 81 -5.72 8.28 8.97
N ARG A 82 -5.01 8.96 9.86
CA ARG A 82 -3.56 8.78 10.05
C ARG A 82 -3.32 7.96 11.30
N ILE A 83 -2.67 6.81 11.15
CA ILE A 83 -2.31 5.93 12.24
C ILE A 83 -0.90 6.31 12.70
N ILE A 84 -0.83 7.07 13.79
CA ILE A 84 0.42 7.65 14.27
C ILE A 84 1.37 6.54 14.75
N GLY A 85 2.59 6.50 14.22
CA GLY A 85 3.61 5.51 14.56
C GLY A 85 3.43 4.12 13.95
N ALA A 86 2.40 3.87 13.14
CA ALA A 86 2.23 2.58 12.46
C ALA A 86 3.29 2.39 11.36
N THR A 87 3.88 1.19 11.32
CA THR A 87 4.81 0.73 10.29
C THR A 87 4.07 -0.09 9.23
N HIS A 88 4.65 -0.25 8.03
CA HIS A 88 4.01 -0.90 6.87
C HIS A 88 3.29 -2.22 7.17
N PHE A 89 3.90 -3.10 7.97
CA PHE A 89 3.34 -4.42 8.30
C PHE A 89 2.86 -4.55 9.75
N LEU A 90 2.91 -3.47 10.53
CA LEU A 90 2.55 -3.49 11.95
C LEU A 90 3.30 -4.57 12.75
N ILE A 91 4.51 -4.95 12.33
CA ILE A 91 5.30 -6.01 12.96
C ILE A 91 5.62 -5.58 14.39
N ASN A 92 5.30 -6.43 15.37
CA ASN A 92 5.44 -6.12 16.80
C ASN A 92 4.67 -4.87 17.27
N GLN A 93 3.59 -4.48 16.58
CA GLN A 93 2.72 -3.36 16.97
C GLN A 93 1.28 -3.83 17.26
N PRO A 94 1.04 -4.63 18.32
CA PRO A 94 -0.28 -5.22 18.59
C PRO A 94 -1.37 -4.17 18.82
N GLU A 95 -1.05 -3.07 19.51
CA GLU A 95 -1.99 -1.95 19.72
C GLU A 95 -2.41 -1.31 18.40
N LYS A 96 -1.47 -1.12 17.47
CA LYS A 96 -1.77 -0.58 16.13
C LYS A 96 -2.60 -1.54 15.28
N LYS A 97 -2.39 -2.85 15.43
CA LYS A 97 -3.26 -3.85 14.80
C LYS A 97 -4.69 -3.77 15.33
N SER A 98 -4.87 -3.58 16.64
CA SER A 98 -6.21 -3.38 17.24
C SER A 98 -6.86 -2.10 16.72
N GLU A 99 -6.13 -0.97 16.76
CA GLU A 99 -6.59 0.33 16.28
C GLU A 99 -7.09 0.26 14.81
N VAL A 100 -6.27 -0.31 13.93
CA VAL A 100 -6.61 -0.49 12.51
C VAL A 100 -7.80 -1.44 12.34
N GLY A 101 -7.81 -2.56 13.08
CA GLY A 101 -8.90 -3.53 13.02
C GLY A 101 -10.24 -2.95 13.46
N GLU A 102 -10.25 -2.16 14.53
CA GLU A 102 -11.43 -1.46 15.04
C GLU A 102 -11.93 -0.40 14.04
N LEU A 103 -11.03 0.38 13.45
CA LEU A 103 -11.38 1.35 12.41
C LEU A 103 -12.05 0.66 11.21
N ILE A 104 -11.45 -0.41 10.70
CA ILE A 104 -12.01 -1.17 9.56
C ILE A 104 -13.38 -1.77 9.93
N ALA A 105 -13.49 -2.40 11.11
CA ALA A 105 -14.73 -3.03 11.55
C ALA A 105 -15.86 -2.02 11.74
N ASN A 106 -15.55 -0.85 12.30
CA ASN A 106 -16.53 0.22 12.49
C ASN A 106 -16.94 0.85 11.16
N TRP A 107 -15.99 1.09 10.26
CA TRP A 107 -16.29 1.59 8.92
C TRP A 107 -17.20 0.62 8.14
N ALA A 108 -16.84 -0.67 8.13
CA ALA A 108 -17.60 -1.70 7.43
C ALA A 108 -19.06 -1.85 7.92
N LYS A 109 -19.35 -1.50 9.19
CA LYS A 109 -20.71 -1.50 9.74
C LYS A 109 -21.55 -0.28 9.34
N ARG A 110 -20.92 0.79 8.83
CA ARG A 110 -21.60 2.05 8.47
C ARG A 110 -21.88 2.18 6.96
N ILE A 111 -21.18 1.41 6.13
CA ILE A 111 -21.40 1.35 4.68
C ILE A 111 -22.51 0.38 4.30
#